data_AF-A0A376ZQ58-F1
#
_entry.id   AF-A0A376ZQ58-F1
#
_cell.length_a   1.000
_cell.length_b   1.000
_cell.length_c   1.000
_cell.angle_alpha   90.00
_cell.angle_beta   90.00
_cell.angle_gamma   90.00
#
_symmetry.space_group_name_H-M   'P 1'
#
loop_
_entity.id
_entity.type
_entity.pdbx_description
1 polymer ?
#
loop_
_entity_poly.entity_id
_entity_poly.type
_entity_poly.pdbx_seq_one_letter_code
_entity_poly.pdbx_strand_id
1 'polypeptide(L)' 'MIGIAGVLGDGVEVVHQYGIDAVFSILPRLAPLAEVLASGETNLFNSARNIACAIKIGQGIKTDPYL' A
#
# COMPACT_ATOMS: atom_id res chain seq x y z
N MET A 1 -10.43 -4.87 -2.77
CA MET A 1 -9.19 -4.74 -3.57
C MET A 1 -8.16 -3.85 -2.87
N ILE A 2 -6.85 -4.09 -3.04
CA ILE A 2 -5.80 -3.15 -2.60
C ILE A 2 -5.18 -2.49 -3.83
N GLY A 3 -5.18 -1.15 -3.87
CA GLY A 3 -4.53 -0.35 -4.91
C GLY A 3 -3.12 0.08 -4.51
N ILE A 4 -2.20 0.12 -5.48
CA ILE A 4 -0.83 0.58 -5.29
C ILE A 4 -0.52 1.64 -6.35
N ALA A 5 0.05 2.78 -5.94
CA ALA A 5 0.35 3.90 -6.82
C ALA A 5 1.73 4.52 -6.53
N GLY A 6 2.24 5.30 -7.48
CA GLY A 6 3.45 6.11 -7.33
C GLY A 6 3.31 7.08 -6.15
N VAL A 7 2.46 8.09 -6.30
CA VAL A 7 2.14 9.08 -5.28
C VAL A 7 0.63 9.08 -5.08
N LEU A 8 0.18 9.27 -3.83
CA LEU A 8 -1.23 9.50 -3.54
C LEU A 8 -1.44 11.02 -3.42
N GLY A 9 -2.43 11.54 -4.14
CA GLY A 9 -2.82 12.94 -4.09
C GLY A 9 -4.07 13.16 -3.26
N ASP A 10 -4.47 14.43 -3.14
CA ASP A 10 -5.71 14.82 -2.48
C ASP A 10 -6.92 14.15 -3.14
N GLY A 11 -7.88 13.68 -2.35
CA GLY A 11 -9.10 13.04 -2.85
C GLY A 11 -8.98 11.54 -3.13
N VAL A 12 -7.82 10.92 -2.89
CA VAL A 12 -7.60 9.50 -3.16
C VAL A 12 -8.57 8.59 -2.41
N GLU A 13 -9.10 9.01 -1.27
CA GLU A 13 -10.08 8.28 -0.45
C GLU A 13 -11.40 7.98 -1.20
N VAL A 14 -11.70 8.70 -2.29
CA VAL A 14 -12.90 8.44 -3.10
C VAL A 14 -12.91 7.02 -3.68
N VAL A 15 -11.73 6.40 -3.85
CA VAL A 15 -11.57 5.02 -4.35
C VAL A 15 -12.29 3.97 -3.50
N HIS A 16 -12.52 4.26 -2.22
CA HIS A 16 -13.27 3.37 -1.33
C HIS A 16 -14.73 3.22 -1.77
N GLN A 17 -15.30 4.24 -2.42
CA GLN A 17 -16.65 4.18 -2.99
C GLN A 17 -16.71 3.28 -4.24
N TYR A 18 -15.56 2.93 -4.82
CA TYR A 18 -15.43 2.11 -6.02
C TYR A 18 -14.94 0.68 -5.73
N GLY A 19 -14.95 0.23 -4.47
CA GLY A 19 -14.58 -1.15 -4.09
C GLY A 19 -13.07 -1.39 -3.87
N ILE A 20 -12.29 -0.32 -3.73
CA ILE A 20 -10.89 -0.40 -3.29
C ILE A 20 -10.86 -0.26 -1.76
N ASP A 21 -10.48 -1.31 -1.05
CA ASP A 21 -10.49 -1.36 0.43
C ASP A 21 -9.33 -0.57 1.03
N ALA A 22 -8.19 -0.51 0.34
CA ALA A 22 -6.99 0.18 0.80
C ALA A 22 -6.15 0.66 -0.38
N VAL A 23 -5.41 1.76 -0.19
CA VAL A 23 -4.47 2.32 -1.16
C VAL A 23 -3.13 2.64 -0.51
N PHE A 24 -2.03 2.38 -1.22
CA PHE A 24 -0.68 2.62 -0.74
C PHE A 24 0.19 3.32 -1.80
N SER A 25 1.02 4.25 -1.36
CA SER A 25 2.13 4.79 -2.14
C SER A 25 3.28 3.77 -2.16
N ILE A 26 3.96 3.62 -3.30
CA ILE A 26 5.20 2.83 -3.38
C ILE A 26 6.43 3.60 -2.90
N LEU A 27 6.35 4.93 -2.80
CA LEU A 27 7.53 5.74 -2.47
C LEU A 27 7.85 5.63 -0.99
N PRO A 28 9.05 5.14 -0.63
CA PRO A 28 9.47 5.06 0.76
C PRO A 28 9.93 6.41 1.33
N ARG A 29 10.25 7.36 0.45
CA ARG A 29 10.72 8.71 0.78
C ARG A 29 10.49 9.67 -0.38
N LEU A 30 10.56 10.98 -0.11
CA LEU A 30 10.65 11.99 -1.14
C LEU A 30 12.02 11.92 -1.85
N ALA A 31 12.02 12.04 -3.18
CA ALA A 31 13.21 12.01 -4.02
C ALA A 31 12.95 12.72 -5.36
N PRO A 32 14.00 13.15 -6.10
CA PRO A 32 13.86 13.61 -7.48
C PRO A 32 13.19 12.56 -8.37
N LEU A 33 12.42 13.00 -9.37
CA LEU A 33 11.66 12.11 -10.24
C LEU A 33 12.53 11.03 -10.93
N ALA A 34 13.74 11.39 -11.35
CA ALA A 34 14.67 10.45 -11.96
C ALA A 34 15.06 9.31 -11.00
N GLU A 35 15.30 9.60 -9.73
CA GLU A 35 15.59 8.58 -8.70
C GLU A 35 14.36 7.71 -8.43
N VAL A 36 13.17 8.33 -8.37
CA VAL A 36 11.90 7.63 -8.17
C VAL A 36 11.66 6.61 -9.28
N LEU A 37 11.81 7.02 -10.54
CA LEU A 37 11.61 6.16 -11.69
C LEU A 37 12.66 5.04 -11.75
N ALA A 38 13.93 5.37 -11.50
CA ALA A 38 15.02 4.38 -11.47
C ALA A 38 14.81 3.29 -10.42
N SER A 39 14.17 3.62 -9.29
CA SER A 39 13.90 2.67 -8.19
C SER A 39 12.47 2.09 -8.22
N GLY A 40 11.68 2.39 -9.25
CA GLY A 40 10.25 2.11 -9.27
C GLY A 40 9.90 0.63 -9.09
N GLU A 41 10.60 -0.26 -9.78
CA GLU A 41 10.39 -1.72 -9.69
C GLU A 41 10.68 -2.23 -8.27
N THR A 42 11.83 -1.86 -7.69
CA THR A 42 12.21 -2.24 -6.34
C THR A 42 11.23 -1.70 -5.30
N ASN A 43 10.79 -0.45 -5.45
CA ASN A 43 9.81 0.18 -4.57
C ASN A 43 8.45 -0.53 -4.63
N LEU A 44 7.98 -0.86 -5.84
CA LEU A 44 6.75 -1.61 -6.04
C LEU A 44 6.82 -3.00 -5.40
N PHE A 45 7.89 -3.76 -5.64
CA PHE A 45 8.09 -5.08 -5.07
C PHE A 45 8.12 -5.04 -3.54
N ASN A 46 8.88 -4.12 -2.95
CA ASN A 46 8.99 -3.98 -1.50
C ASN A 46 7.64 -3.60 -0.88
N SER A 47 6.89 -2.70 -1.51
CA SER A 47 5.57 -2.29 -1.05
C SER A 47 4.57 -3.44 -1.09
N ALA A 48 4.51 -4.18 -2.20
CA ALA A 48 3.66 -5.36 -2.34
C ALA A 48 4.02 -6.45 -1.31
N ARG A 49 5.32 -6.71 -1.11
CA ARG A 49 5.81 -7.64 -0.08
C ARG A 49 5.36 -7.22 1.32
N ASN A 50 5.54 -5.94 1.67
CA ASN A 50 5.16 -5.43 2.98
C ASN A 50 3.65 -5.52 3.22
N ILE A 51 2.83 -5.20 2.20
CA ILE A 51 1.37 -5.37 2.24
C ILE A 51 1.02 -6.85 2.49
N ALA A 52 1.63 -7.78 1.76
CA ALA A 52 1.40 -9.21 1.96
C ALA A 52 1.79 -9.68 3.37
N CYS A 53 2.92 -9.20 3.90
CA CYS A 53 3.33 -9.47 5.28
C CYS A 53 2.32 -8.91 6.29
N ALA A 54 1.82 -7.69 6.10
CA ALA A 54 0.81 -7.09 6.97
C ALA A 54 -0.50 -7.90 6.97
N ILE A 55 -0.96 -8.37 5.81
CA ILE A 55 -2.12 -9.28 5.69
C ILE A 55 -1.86 -10.56 6.48
N LYS A 56 -0.68 -11.18 6.29
CA LYS A 56 -0.31 -12.41 7.01
C LYS A 56 -0.28 -12.21 8.52
N ILE A 57 0.22 -11.07 9.00
CA ILE A 57 0.19 -10.70 10.42
C ILE A 57 -1.26 -10.58 10.89
N GLY A 58 -2.11 -9.86 10.15
CA GLY A 58 -3.52 -9.67 10.46
C GLY A 58 -4.30 -10.98 10.58
N GLN A 59 -4.00 -11.98 9.74
CA GLN A 59 -4.60 -13.32 9.82
C GLN A 59 -4.25 -14.07 11.13
N GLY A 60 -3.13 -13.72 11.76
CA GLY A 60 -2.72 -14.28 13.06
C GLY A 60 -3.32 -13.56 14.27
N ILE A 61 -3.94 -12.39 14.07
CA ILE A 61 -4.66 -11.68 15.12
C ILE A 61 -6.01 -12.38 15.29
N LYS A 62 -6.10 -13.29 16.27
CA LYS A 62 -7.40 -13.85 16.66
C LYS A 62 -8.26 -12.72 17.20
N THR A 63 -9.37 -12.42 16.53
CA THR A 63 -10.50 -11.78 17.20
C THR A 63 -11.00 -12.79 18.23
N ASP A 64 -10.70 -12.56 19.50
CA ASP A 64 -11.36 -13.30 20.57
C ASP A 64 -12.86 -13.02 20.45
N PRO A 65 -13.72 -14.01 20.14
CA PRO A 65 -15.15 -13.77 19.98
C PRO A 65 -15.87 -13.53 21.32
N TYR A 66 -15.14 -13.55 22.45
CA TYR A 66 -15.69 -13.38 23.81
C TYR A 66 -15.07 -12.20 24.61
N LEU A 67 -14.32 -11.31 23.95
CA LEU A 67 -13.98 -9.98 24.46
C LEU A 67 -14.84 -8.91 23.77
#